data_AF-A0A3S5CHT3-F1
#
_entry.id   AF-A0A3S5CHT3-F1
#
_cell.length_a   1.000
_cell.length_b   1.000
_cell.length_c   1.000
_cell.angle_alpha   90.00
_cell.angle_beta   90.00
_cell.angle_gamma   90.00
#
_symmetry.space_group_name_H-M   'P 1'
#
loop_
_entity.id
_entity.type
_entity.pdbx_description
1 polymer ?
#
loop_
_entity_poly.entity_id
_entity_poly.type
_entity_poly.pdbx_seq_one_letter_code
_entity_poly.pdbx_strand_id
1 'polypeptide(L)'
;MLSQINDVNDNPPRFEVSERSVQVRENEAGALLAKLAVNDSDTGDNARLRFFIRPAGPGRPKGLRDDTGFYRPGEDFLRKHIYLTSTGLGGGGGVAGGAGTVEVSSATAGVAVRVNQPLDYERLPNARFTFDVVAIDYGTPPMSASVRMLVEVINVNDHAPVVRFYRHGKALDPEYAQIEAGLHDHKHSSSKSV
;
A
#
# COMPACT_ATOMS: atom_id res chain seq x y z
N MET A 1 -42.06 19.68 28.61
CA MET A 1 -40.79 20.38 28.29
C MET A 1 -39.81 19.32 27.82
N LEU A 2 -39.55 19.24 26.52
CA LEU A 2 -38.54 18.33 25.96
C LEU A 2 -37.20 19.05 26.02
N SER A 3 -36.30 18.60 26.89
CA SER A 3 -34.91 19.04 26.86
C SER A 3 -34.25 18.32 25.67
N GLN A 4 -33.96 19.04 24.60
CA GLN A 4 -32.97 18.60 23.62
C GLN A 4 -31.61 18.86 24.25
N ILE A 5 -30.92 17.80 24.66
CA ILE A 5 -29.52 17.89 25.05
C ILE A 5 -28.75 18.21 23.76
N ASN A 6 -28.05 19.34 23.74
CA ASN A 6 -27.17 19.70 22.63
C ASN A 6 -25.94 18.80 22.66
N ASP A 7 -25.66 18.16 21.53
CA ASP A 7 -24.51 17.30 21.36
C ASP A 7 -23.19 18.10 21.34
N VAL A 8 -22.20 17.67 22.11
CA VAL A 8 -20.87 18.28 22.21
C VAL A 8 -19.87 17.25 21.73
N ASN A 9 -18.89 17.66 20.90
CA ASN A 9 -17.85 16.76 20.41
C ASN A 9 -16.91 16.33 21.55
N ASP A 10 -17.23 15.24 22.26
CA ASP A 10 -16.45 14.74 23.38
C ASP A 10 -16.03 13.26 23.23
N ASN A 11 -16.49 12.59 22.17
CA ASN A 11 -16.09 11.24 21.84
C ASN A 11 -15.27 11.23 20.54
N PRO A 12 -13.96 10.92 20.57
CA PRO A 12 -13.21 10.83 19.34
C PRO A 12 -13.64 9.62 18.51
N PRO A 13 -13.43 9.64 17.19
CA PRO A 13 -13.54 8.45 16.36
C PRO A 13 -12.65 7.32 16.90
N ARG A 14 -13.09 6.06 16.78
CA ARG A 14 -12.32 4.89 17.23
C ARG A 14 -12.28 3.79 16.19
N PHE A 15 -11.07 3.35 15.85
CA PHE A 15 -10.84 2.10 15.13
C PHE A 15 -10.87 0.92 16.11
N GLU A 16 -11.33 -0.25 15.66
CA GLU A 16 -11.29 -1.49 16.45
C GLU A 16 -9.86 -1.94 16.80
N VAL A 17 -8.89 -1.57 15.96
CA VAL A 17 -7.48 -1.94 16.09
C VAL A 17 -6.59 -0.72 15.89
N SER A 18 -5.44 -0.70 16.57
CA SER A 18 -4.40 0.33 16.40
C SER A 18 -3.44 0.03 15.25
N GLU A 19 -3.39 -1.23 14.78
CA GLU A 19 -2.54 -1.68 13.68
C GLU A 19 -3.19 -2.81 12.89
N ARG A 20 -2.89 -2.90 11.59
CA ARG A 20 -3.35 -3.96 10.69
C ARG A 20 -2.24 -4.43 9.75
N SER A 21 -1.83 -5.69 9.89
CA SER A 21 -0.89 -6.36 8.97
C SER A 21 -1.60 -7.03 7.81
N VAL A 22 -1.07 -6.83 6.61
CA VAL A 22 -1.62 -7.33 5.35
C VAL A 22 -0.51 -7.76 4.39
N GLN A 23 -0.82 -8.71 3.51
CA GLN A 23 0.06 -9.15 2.43
C GLN A 23 -0.62 -8.91 1.09
N VAL A 24 0.15 -8.48 0.10
CA VAL A 24 -0.35 -8.25 -1.27
C VAL A 24 0.72 -8.64 -2.27
N ARG A 25 0.35 -9.24 -3.40
CA ARG A 25 1.30 -9.48 -4.49
C ARG A 25 1.58 -8.19 -5.23
N GLU A 26 2.79 -8.02 -5.73
CA GLU A 26 3.23 -6.78 -6.36
C GLU A 26 2.37 -6.36 -7.57
N ASN A 27 1.94 -7.31 -8.38
CA ASN A 27 1.21 -7.05 -9.63
C ASN A 27 -0.33 -6.93 -9.50
N GLU A 28 -0.87 -6.83 -8.28
CA GLU A 28 -2.33 -6.82 -8.05
C GLU A 28 -2.91 -5.39 -7.89
N ALA A 29 -3.01 -4.64 -9.01
CA ALA A 29 -3.77 -3.39 -9.02
C ALA A 29 -5.25 -3.63 -8.64
N GLY A 30 -5.82 -2.75 -7.82
CA GLY A 30 -7.17 -2.85 -7.28
C GLY A 30 -7.31 -3.75 -6.05
N ALA A 31 -6.25 -4.45 -5.63
CA ALA A 31 -6.29 -5.37 -4.49
C ALA A 31 -6.81 -4.71 -3.22
N LEU A 32 -7.67 -5.42 -2.49
CA LEU A 32 -8.15 -5.00 -1.18
C LEU A 32 -7.12 -5.36 -0.12
N LEU A 33 -6.56 -4.36 0.53
CA LEU A 33 -5.63 -4.55 1.65
C LEU A 33 -6.42 -4.83 2.95
N ALA A 34 -7.36 -3.96 3.29
CA ALA A 34 -8.16 -4.10 4.49
C ALA A 34 -9.52 -3.39 4.37
N LYS A 35 -10.49 -3.83 5.18
CA LYS A 35 -11.66 -3.06 5.56
C LYS A 35 -11.49 -2.66 7.03
N LEU A 36 -11.69 -1.39 7.32
CA LEU A 36 -11.53 -0.81 8.65
C LEU A 36 -12.88 -0.25 9.06
N ALA A 37 -13.36 -0.65 10.24
CA ALA A 37 -14.54 -0.08 10.87
C ALA A 37 -14.12 1.02 11.85
N VAL A 38 -14.89 2.11 11.87
CA VAL A 38 -14.72 3.22 12.79
C VAL A 38 -16.06 3.57 13.41
N ASN A 39 -16.04 3.79 14.71
CA ASN A 39 -17.19 4.27 15.45
C ASN A 39 -16.86 5.59 16.15
N ASP A 40 -17.74 6.56 15.96
CA ASP A 40 -17.84 7.80 16.71
C ASP A 40 -19.16 7.77 17.48
N SER A 41 -19.15 8.13 18.77
CA SER A 41 -20.34 8.02 19.62
C SER A 41 -21.17 9.30 19.68
N ASP A 42 -20.67 10.38 19.07
CA ASP A 42 -21.40 11.64 18.97
C ASP A 42 -22.46 11.57 17.86
N THR A 43 -23.11 12.68 17.53
CA THR A 43 -24.16 12.75 16.50
C THR A 43 -23.96 13.91 15.52
N GLY A 44 -24.67 13.89 14.39
CA GLY A 44 -24.59 14.98 13.41
C GLY A 44 -23.17 15.17 12.86
N ASP A 45 -22.69 16.42 12.81
CA ASP A 45 -21.33 16.74 12.34
C ASP A 45 -20.24 16.26 13.32
N ASN A 46 -20.53 16.13 14.62
CA ASN A 46 -19.60 15.55 15.60
C ASN A 46 -19.33 14.06 15.31
N ALA A 47 -20.24 13.38 14.62
CA ALA A 47 -20.06 11.97 14.19
C ALA A 47 -19.82 11.81 12.69
N ARG A 48 -19.77 12.93 11.94
CA ARG A 48 -19.50 12.89 10.50
C ARG A 48 -18.02 12.64 10.33
N LEU A 49 -17.65 11.61 9.58
CA LEU A 49 -16.26 11.18 9.46
C LEU A 49 -15.67 11.54 8.10
N ARG A 50 -14.43 12.02 8.12
CA ARG A 50 -13.55 12.10 6.95
C ARG A 50 -12.35 11.17 7.17
N PHE A 51 -12.02 10.43 6.13
CA PHE A 51 -10.90 9.49 6.10
C PHE A 51 -9.85 9.95 5.11
N PHE A 52 -8.58 9.80 5.46
CA PHE A 52 -7.46 10.02 4.56
C PHE A 52 -6.25 9.15 4.96
N ILE A 53 -5.30 9.01 4.04
CA ILE A 53 -4.02 8.35 4.30
C ILE A 53 -2.91 9.38 4.45
N ARG A 54 -1.91 9.06 5.27
CA ARG A 54 -0.70 9.86 5.40
C ARG A 54 0.52 8.97 5.63
N PRO A 55 1.75 9.46 5.35
CA PRO A 55 2.97 8.79 5.77
C PRO A 55 2.88 8.45 7.25
N ALA A 56 3.33 7.25 7.62
CA ALA A 56 3.32 6.84 9.02
C ALA A 56 4.13 7.85 9.85
N GLY A 57 3.57 8.29 10.98
CA GLY A 57 4.30 9.10 11.94
C GLY A 57 5.60 8.41 12.39
N PRO A 58 6.57 9.14 12.99
CA PRO A 58 7.74 8.50 13.57
C PRO A 58 7.29 7.35 14.47
N GLY A 59 8.02 6.23 14.37
CA GLY A 59 7.85 5.11 15.29
C GLY A 59 8.06 5.57 16.74
N ARG A 60 7.84 4.67 17.70
CA ARG A 60 8.10 4.97 19.12
C ARG A 60 9.51 5.60 19.28
N PRO A 61 9.70 6.54 20.22
CA PRO A 61 10.95 7.28 20.34
C PRO A 61 12.19 6.40 20.43
N LYS A 62 13.24 6.86 19.72
CA LYS A 62 14.59 6.30 19.62
C LYS A 62 15.14 5.89 20.99
N GLY A 63 15.22 4.58 21.24
CA GLY A 63 15.73 4.01 22.50
C GLY A 63 15.17 2.62 22.82
N LEU A 64 13.96 2.33 22.35
CA LEU A 64 13.51 0.97 22.09
C LEU A 64 13.62 0.79 20.58
N ARG A 65 14.66 0.06 20.13
CA ARG A 65 14.89 -0.43 18.75
C ARG A 65 13.78 0.00 17.77
N ASP A 66 14.03 0.97 16.91
CA ASP A 66 13.10 1.41 15.85
C ASP A 66 13.04 0.35 14.71
N ASP A 67 12.87 -0.93 15.05
CA ASP A 67 13.20 -2.08 14.21
C ASP A 67 12.00 -2.78 13.55
N THR A 68 10.87 -2.08 13.36
CA THR A 68 9.73 -2.65 12.61
C THR A 68 10.14 -3.11 11.20
N GLY A 69 11.22 -2.56 10.62
CA GLY A 69 11.74 -2.99 9.32
C GLY A 69 10.89 -2.55 8.12
N PHE A 70 9.82 -1.79 8.36
CA PHE A 70 8.93 -1.24 7.35
C PHE A 70 9.44 0.10 6.81
N TYR A 71 9.52 0.17 5.49
CA TYR A 71 9.73 1.42 4.78
C TYR A 71 8.58 2.41 5.04
N ARG A 72 8.88 3.69 5.25
CA ARG A 72 7.87 4.76 5.39
C ARG A 72 7.82 5.57 4.10
N PRO A 73 6.92 5.25 3.16
CA PRO A 73 6.79 5.99 1.92
C PRO A 73 6.34 7.43 2.18
N GLY A 74 6.83 8.34 1.34
CA GLY A 74 6.34 9.72 1.29
C GLY A 74 4.95 9.83 0.67
N GLU A 75 4.38 11.04 0.71
CA GLU A 75 3.05 11.32 0.19
C GLU A 75 2.87 10.96 -1.28
N ASP A 76 3.87 11.23 -2.13
CA ASP A 76 3.81 10.95 -3.56
C ASP A 76 3.64 9.46 -3.87
N PHE A 77 4.33 8.60 -3.12
CA PHE A 77 4.16 7.15 -3.27
C PHE A 77 2.75 6.75 -2.87
N LEU A 78 2.27 7.23 -1.72
CA LEU A 78 0.94 6.90 -1.21
C LEU A 78 -0.18 7.36 -2.15
N ARG A 79 -0.12 8.61 -2.64
CA ARG A 79 -1.08 9.16 -3.60
C ARG A 79 -1.18 8.35 -4.89
N LYS A 80 -0.07 7.76 -5.35
CA LYS A 80 -0.03 6.97 -6.58
C LYS A 80 -0.51 5.54 -6.36
N HIS A 81 -0.11 4.91 -5.26
CA HIS A 81 -0.27 3.46 -5.09
C HIS A 81 -1.40 3.05 -4.16
N ILE A 82 -1.90 3.94 -3.29
CA ILE A 82 -2.89 3.60 -2.27
C ILE A 82 -4.09 4.54 -2.36
N TYR A 83 -5.30 3.98 -2.26
CA TYR A 83 -6.52 4.77 -2.21
C TYR A 83 -7.55 4.17 -1.25
N LEU A 84 -8.50 5.02 -0.84
CA LEU A 84 -9.58 4.66 0.06
C LEU A 84 -10.91 4.61 -0.71
N THR A 85 -11.78 3.69 -0.32
CA THR A 85 -13.16 3.60 -0.81
C THR A 85 -14.10 3.41 0.38
N SER A 86 -15.31 3.98 0.34
CA SER A 86 -16.32 3.66 1.35
C SER A 86 -16.76 2.19 1.22
N THR A 87 -16.98 1.53 2.35
CA THR A 87 -17.51 0.15 2.37
C THR A 87 -19.04 0.09 2.35
N GLY A 88 -19.72 1.23 2.52
CA GLY A 88 -21.17 1.29 2.73
C GLY A 88 -21.63 0.90 4.14
N LEU A 89 -20.71 0.49 5.03
CA LEU A 89 -20.99 0.39 6.47
C LEU A 89 -21.43 1.77 6.98
N GLY A 90 -22.60 1.82 7.63
CA GLY A 90 -23.18 3.07 8.16
C GLY A 90 -24.28 3.72 7.33
N GLY A 91 -24.62 3.18 6.15
CA GLY A 91 -25.75 3.65 5.33
C GLY A 91 -25.55 5.00 4.62
N GLY A 92 -24.51 5.77 4.98
CA GLY A 92 -24.13 7.00 4.28
C GLY A 92 -23.35 6.69 3.01
N GLY A 93 -23.90 7.04 1.84
CA GLY A 93 -23.20 6.97 0.57
C GLY A 93 -21.93 7.82 0.62
N GLY A 94 -20.77 7.18 0.75
CA GLY A 94 -19.51 7.89 0.88
C GLY A 94 -19.06 8.42 -0.48
N VAL A 95 -18.77 9.72 -0.54
CA VAL A 95 -18.18 10.34 -1.73
C VAL A 95 -16.67 10.16 -1.66
N ALA A 96 -16.10 9.52 -2.68
CA ALA A 96 -14.64 9.51 -2.85
C ALA A 96 -14.20 10.94 -3.22
N GLY A 97 -13.72 11.68 -2.23
CA GLY A 97 -13.07 12.97 -2.45
C GLY A 97 -11.76 12.76 -3.21
N GLY A 98 -11.46 13.63 -4.17
CA GLY A 98 -10.24 13.56 -4.96
C GLY A 98 -8.99 13.39 -4.09
N ALA A 99 -8.05 12.55 -4.54
CA ALA A 99 -6.80 12.19 -3.87
C ALA A 99 -6.94 11.45 -2.53
N GLY A 100 -7.64 10.31 -2.53
CA GLY A 100 -7.56 9.33 -1.43
C GLY A 100 -8.29 9.74 -0.14
N THR A 101 -9.24 10.67 -0.25
CA THR A 101 -10.10 11.08 0.87
C THR A 101 -11.47 10.42 0.72
N VAL A 102 -12.06 9.93 1.81
CA VAL A 102 -13.43 9.40 1.81
C VAL A 102 -14.21 10.13 2.90
N GLU A 103 -15.34 10.73 2.56
CA GLU A 103 -16.24 11.31 3.55
C GLU A 103 -17.45 10.37 3.77
N VAL A 104 -17.81 10.14 5.03
CA VAL A 104 -18.95 9.29 5.43
C VAL A 104 -19.76 10.02 6.49
N SER A 105 -21.03 10.28 6.20
CA SER A 105 -21.97 10.91 7.12
C SER A 105 -22.66 9.87 8.02
N SER A 106 -21.90 9.16 8.84
CA SER A 106 -22.44 8.18 9.79
C SER A 106 -21.52 7.99 10.99
N ALA A 107 -22.12 7.88 12.17
CA ALA A 107 -21.44 7.59 13.44
C ALA A 107 -20.70 6.26 13.40
N THR A 108 -21.22 5.28 12.67
CA THR A 108 -20.51 4.03 12.38
C THR A 108 -20.18 4.00 10.90
N ALA A 109 -18.90 4.06 10.53
CA ALA A 109 -18.45 4.06 9.16
C ALA A 109 -17.45 2.93 8.90
N GLY A 110 -17.26 2.60 7.62
CA GLY A 110 -16.18 1.71 7.24
C GLY A 110 -15.48 2.15 5.96
N VAL A 111 -14.17 2.03 5.93
CA VAL A 111 -13.32 2.36 4.79
C VAL A 111 -12.53 1.14 4.32
N ALA A 112 -12.47 0.95 3.01
CA ALA A 112 -11.65 -0.06 2.35
C ALA A 112 -10.39 0.58 1.81
N VAL A 113 -9.24 0.02 2.19
CA VAL A 113 -7.91 0.41 1.74
C VAL A 113 -7.52 -0.48 0.56
N ARG A 114 -7.10 0.12 -0.55
CA ARG A 114 -6.82 -0.59 -1.80
C ARG A 114 -5.53 -0.14 -2.47
N VAL A 115 -4.98 -1.05 -3.28
CA VAL A 115 -3.86 -0.77 -4.19
C VAL A 115 -4.40 -0.13 -5.46
N ASN A 116 -3.91 1.05 -5.85
CA ASN A 116 -4.29 1.76 -7.06
C ASN A 116 -3.43 1.32 -8.25
N GLN A 117 -2.12 1.53 -8.14
CA GLN A 117 -1.12 1.08 -9.12
C GLN A 117 -0.40 -0.15 -8.59
N PRO A 118 0.03 -1.09 -9.46
CA PRO A 118 0.87 -2.21 -9.06
C PRO A 118 2.05 -1.72 -8.23
N LEU A 119 2.37 -2.49 -7.20
CA LEU A 119 3.59 -2.32 -6.42
C LEU A 119 4.74 -3.00 -7.18
N ASP A 120 5.96 -2.65 -6.82
CA ASP A 120 7.18 -3.23 -7.40
C ASP A 120 8.01 -3.74 -6.22
N TYR A 121 8.13 -5.06 -6.11
CA TYR A 121 8.82 -5.73 -5.02
C TYR A 121 10.31 -5.35 -5.02
N GLU A 122 10.95 -5.31 -6.18
CA GLU A 122 12.38 -5.01 -6.33
C GLU A 122 12.73 -3.56 -5.98
N ARG A 123 11.78 -2.63 -6.09
CA ARG A 123 11.99 -1.21 -5.72
C ARG A 123 11.69 -0.87 -4.28
N LEU A 124 10.95 -1.72 -3.56
CA LEU A 124 10.55 -1.46 -2.19
C LEU A 124 11.61 -1.92 -1.18
N PRO A 125 12.10 -1.04 -0.28
CA PRO A 125 13.03 -1.46 0.76
C PRO A 125 12.43 -2.56 1.65
N ASN A 126 13.14 -3.67 1.78
CA ASN A 126 12.71 -4.88 2.51
C ASN A 126 11.37 -5.48 2.05
N ALA A 127 10.87 -5.10 0.87
CA ALA A 127 9.56 -5.50 0.34
C ALA A 127 8.38 -5.24 1.30
N ARG A 128 8.49 -4.24 2.17
CA ARG A 128 7.42 -3.94 3.14
C ARG A 128 7.39 -2.46 3.50
N PHE A 129 6.19 -1.91 3.64
CA PHE A 129 6.00 -0.51 3.95
C PHE A 129 4.84 -0.24 4.92
N THR A 130 4.82 0.95 5.51
CA THR A 130 3.82 1.35 6.49
C THR A 130 3.32 2.77 6.30
N PHE A 131 2.02 2.98 6.54
CA PHE A 131 1.35 4.28 6.51
C PHE A 131 0.19 4.29 7.51
N ASP A 132 -0.34 5.48 7.81
CA ASP A 132 -1.48 5.60 8.72
C ASP A 132 -2.76 5.92 7.93
N VAL A 133 -3.85 5.25 8.27
CA VAL A 133 -5.22 5.65 7.88
C VAL A 133 -5.79 6.45 9.04
N VAL A 134 -6.28 7.65 8.77
CA VAL A 134 -6.80 8.59 9.76
C VAL A 134 -8.29 8.76 9.57
N ALA A 135 -9.04 8.75 10.67
CA ALA A 135 -10.42 9.20 10.74
C ALA A 135 -10.46 10.49 11.57
N ILE A 136 -11.15 11.51 11.07
CA ILE A 136 -11.36 12.79 11.76
C ILE A 136 -12.85 13.14 11.69
N ASP A 137 -13.40 13.62 12.80
CA ASP A 137 -14.76 14.15 12.85
C ASP A 137 -14.85 15.60 12.32
N TYR A 138 -16.06 16.16 12.27
CA TYR A 138 -16.28 17.59 11.93
C TYR A 138 -16.68 18.41 13.16
N GLY A 139 -16.52 17.86 14.36
CA GLY A 139 -16.78 18.57 15.59
C GLY A 139 -15.80 19.72 15.82
N THR A 140 -16.07 20.53 16.84
CA THR A 140 -15.25 21.69 17.20
C THR A 140 -14.86 21.66 18.68
N PRO A 141 -13.58 21.44 19.03
CA PRO A 141 -12.47 21.13 18.14
C PRO A 141 -12.63 19.73 17.51
N PRO A 142 -12.04 19.49 16.32
CA PRO A 142 -12.14 18.18 15.70
C PRO A 142 -11.29 17.16 16.45
N MET A 143 -11.80 15.95 16.62
CA MET A 143 -11.03 14.83 17.17
C MET A 143 -10.71 13.80 16.09
N SER A 144 -9.64 13.03 16.31
CA SER A 144 -9.17 12.06 15.32
C SER A 144 -8.60 10.81 15.95
N ALA A 145 -8.63 9.72 15.18
CA ALA A 145 -7.90 8.50 15.46
C ALA A 145 -7.17 8.02 14.22
N SER A 146 -6.20 7.13 14.42
CA SER A 146 -5.45 6.51 13.34
C SER A 146 -5.17 5.04 13.59
N VAL A 147 -5.18 4.26 12.52
CA VAL A 147 -4.71 2.88 12.49
C VAL A 147 -3.49 2.76 11.58
N ARG A 148 -2.48 2.04 12.05
CA ARG A 148 -1.26 1.80 11.28
C ARG A 148 -1.46 0.61 10.33
N MET A 149 -1.18 0.81 9.05
CA MET A 149 -1.13 -0.28 8.07
C MET A 149 0.31 -0.80 7.97
N LEU A 150 0.49 -2.11 8.09
CA LEU A 150 1.75 -2.81 7.84
C LEU A 150 1.58 -3.69 6.61
N VAL A 151 2.16 -3.27 5.47
CA VAL A 151 2.01 -3.96 4.19
C VAL A 151 3.29 -4.71 3.86
N GLU A 152 3.18 -6.01 3.67
CA GLU A 152 4.22 -6.85 3.09
C GLU A 152 3.87 -7.15 1.63
N VAL A 153 4.84 -6.97 0.75
CA VAL A 153 4.71 -7.23 -0.69
C VAL A 153 5.31 -8.59 -1.00
N ILE A 154 4.50 -9.44 -1.63
CA ILE A 154 4.90 -10.78 -2.04
C ILE A 154 5.44 -10.70 -3.46
N ASN A 155 6.68 -11.16 -3.64
CA ASN A 155 7.33 -11.27 -4.94
C ASN A 155 6.55 -12.20 -5.87
N VAL A 156 6.43 -11.81 -7.13
CA VAL A 156 5.95 -12.60 -8.25
C VAL A 156 7.08 -12.65 -9.28
N ASN A 157 7.30 -13.81 -9.90
CA ASN A 157 8.29 -13.94 -10.97
C ASN A 157 7.86 -13.19 -12.24
N ASP A 158 8.18 -11.90 -12.33
CA ASP A 158 7.82 -10.99 -13.43
C ASP A 158 9.04 -10.37 -14.15
N HIS A 159 10.24 -10.59 -13.63
CA HIS A 159 11.50 -10.22 -14.26
C HIS A 159 12.09 -11.38 -15.09
N ALA A 160 12.28 -11.14 -16.39
CA ALA A 160 12.97 -12.10 -17.25
C ALA A 160 14.44 -12.26 -16.83
N PRO A 161 15.02 -13.48 -16.93
CA PRO A 161 16.43 -13.68 -16.64
C PRO A 161 17.31 -12.88 -17.61
N VAL A 162 18.32 -12.20 -17.08
CA VAL A 162 19.32 -11.48 -17.87
C VAL A 162 20.58 -12.33 -18.01
N VAL A 163 20.90 -12.75 -19.24
CA VAL A 163 22.15 -13.46 -19.52
C VAL A 163 23.28 -12.44 -19.70
N ARG A 164 24.39 -12.63 -18.97
CA ARG A 164 25.61 -11.81 -19.10
C ARG A 164 26.77 -12.69 -19.53
N PHE A 165 27.50 -12.25 -20.55
CA PHE A 165 28.67 -12.95 -21.06
C PHE A 165 29.94 -12.40 -20.44
N TYR A 166 30.90 -13.29 -20.17
CA TYR A 166 32.21 -12.93 -19.62
C TYR A 166 33.31 -13.52 -20.49
N ARG A 167 34.40 -12.76 -20.70
CA ARG A 167 35.63 -13.25 -21.34
C ARG A 167 36.80 -13.03 -20.40
N HIS A 168 37.50 -14.12 -20.05
CA HIS A 168 38.59 -14.11 -19.07
C HIS A 168 38.21 -13.44 -17.74
N GLY A 169 37.00 -13.71 -17.24
CA GLY A 169 36.49 -13.16 -15.98
C GLY A 169 36.04 -11.69 -16.03
N LYS A 170 36.15 -11.01 -17.19
CA LYS A 170 35.61 -9.65 -17.37
C LYS A 170 34.27 -9.73 -18.10
N ALA A 171 33.27 -8.97 -17.61
CA ALA A 171 31.99 -8.85 -18.31
C ALA A 171 32.23 -8.29 -19.71
N LEU A 172 31.66 -8.94 -20.72
CA LEU A 172 31.65 -8.40 -22.07
C LEU A 172 30.66 -7.25 -22.13
N ASP A 173 31.07 -6.19 -22.83
CA ASP A 173 30.20 -5.05 -23.10
C ASP A 173 29.02 -5.52 -23.96
N PRO A 174 27.76 -5.31 -23.51
CA PRO A 174 26.58 -5.68 -24.27
C PRO A 174 26.50 -5.02 -25.65
N GLU A 175 27.10 -3.85 -25.87
CA GLU A 175 27.08 -3.15 -27.16
C GLU A 175 27.92 -3.84 -28.23
N TYR A 176 28.94 -4.63 -27.84
CA TYR A 176 29.89 -5.26 -28.76
C TYR A 176 29.86 -6.80 -28.74
N ALA A 177 29.04 -7.40 -27.88
CA ALA A 177 28.88 -8.84 -27.82
C ALA A 177 27.97 -9.35 -28.95
N GLN A 178 28.56 -9.89 -30.02
CA GLN A 178 27.82 -10.60 -31.07
C GLN A 178 27.80 -12.11 -30.79
N ILE A 179 26.60 -12.71 -30.88
CA ILE A 179 26.44 -14.17 -30.80
C ILE A 179 26.44 -14.70 -32.24
N GLU A 180 27.51 -15.39 -32.63
CA GLU A 180 27.50 -16.20 -33.85
C GLU A 180 27.17 -17.65 -33.48
N ALA A 181 25.94 -18.08 -33.80
CA ALA A 181 25.58 -19.49 -33.71
C ALA A 181 26.25 -20.24 -34.87
N GLY A 182 27.45 -20.77 -34.62
CA GLY A 182 28.14 -21.65 -35.57
C GLY A 182 27.40 -22.97 -35.71
N LEU A 183 26.48 -23.08 -36.67
CA LEU A 183 26.04 -24.37 -37.21
C LEU A 183 27.24 -25.00 -37.93
N HIS A 184 28.08 -25.72 -37.18
CA HIS A 184 29.04 -26.64 -37.78
C HIS A 184 28.29 -27.89 -38.24
N ASP A 185 27.86 -27.89 -39.50
CA ASP A 185 27.49 -29.12 -40.20
C ASP A 185 28.73 -30.02 -40.29
N HIS A 186 28.80 -31.03 -39.44
CA HIS A 186 29.77 -32.12 -39.59
C HIS A 186 29.42 -32.93 -40.84
N LYS A 187 29.96 -32.55 -42.00
CA LYS A 187 30.03 -33.45 -43.16
C LYS A 187 31.03 -34.56 -42.85
N HIS A 188 30.53 -35.76 -42.56
CA HIS A 188 31.33 -36.98 -42.59
C HIS A 188 31.85 -37.23 -44.01
N SER A 189 33.14 -37.01 -44.23
CA SER A 189 33.86 -37.55 -45.39
C SER A 189 34.25 -38.99 -45.05
N SER A 190 33.49 -39.94 -45.57
CA SER A 190 33.91 -41.34 -45.62
C SER A 190 34.99 -41.48 -46.69
N SER A 191 36.23 -41.71 -46.24
CA SER A 191 37.28 -42.24 -47.10
C SER A 191 36.91 -43.67 -47.52
N LYS A 192 37.13 -43.99 -48.80
CA LYS A 192 37.54 -45.34 -49.18
C LYS A 192 38.77 -45.24 -50.07
N SER A 193 39.82 -45.88 -49.57
CA SER A 193 41.13 -46.04 -50.17
C SER A 193 41.15 -47.20 -51.16
N VAL A 194 42.16 -47.10 -52.05
CA VAL A 194 42.75 -48.08 -52.98
C VAL A 194 42.06 -48.21 -54.33
#